data_AF-A0A1E7EXH1-F1
#
_entry.id   AF-A0A1E7EXH1-F1
#
_cell.length_a   1.000
_cell.length_b   1.000
_cell.length_c   1.000
_cell.angle_alpha   90.00
_cell.angle_beta   90.00
_cell.angle_gamma   90.00
#
_symmetry.space_group_name_H-M   'P 1'
#
loop_
_entity.id
_entity.type
_entity.pdbx_description
1 polymer ?
#
loop_
_entity_poly.entity_id
_entity_poly.type
_entity_poly.pdbx_seq_one_letter_code
_entity_poly.pdbx_strand_id
1 'polypeptide(L)'
;MNTPTKEEEPPQPPHSSPRRSVIISPIKVIQNLRQRRKRRSLSAPPKLRKPMTIADHFRVVNNEGGRKLVVPGMPKYEDDWARDSHDFFNLIVLLPIIVLNLMNWNWEILLNLSKKQHLEDAWTDEWFDLFFWSTLSYFIADLMWIIIIPNSVKSPGVIIKHHIFSMIYLLIPYYRPERRWCMGACMSVELNTWFLIARRVFNKQGFPPWTVNLSFVSFRLKFISICFYVTWFSLRVILYPFLMVQFTNIWLETSTKNGGTYINIDLPPPIFHFIFVVLNLKWTVDLISSKLRYLRRRRKGGSKAVEYEKGL
;
A
#
# COMPACT_ATOMS: atom_id res chain seq x y z
N MET A 1 -32.02 34.05 -63.60
CA MET A 1 -32.68 32.73 -63.51
C MET A 1 -31.84 31.87 -62.58
N ASN A 2 -32.26 31.74 -61.31
CA ASN A 2 -31.60 30.88 -60.32
C ASN A 2 -32.52 29.69 -60.04
N THR A 3 -32.00 28.48 -60.28
CA THR A 3 -32.66 27.20 -60.03
C THR A 3 -32.57 26.85 -58.54
N PRO A 4 -33.64 26.31 -57.92
CA PRO A 4 -33.62 25.91 -56.52
C PRO A 4 -32.95 24.54 -56.37
N THR A 5 -31.97 24.45 -55.48
CA THR A 5 -31.32 23.22 -55.02
C THR A 5 -32.28 22.40 -54.16
N LYS A 6 -32.48 21.13 -54.53
CA LYS A 6 -33.22 20.13 -53.76
C LYS A 6 -32.49 19.82 -52.45
N GLU A 7 -33.19 19.94 -51.34
CA GLU A 7 -32.77 19.45 -50.03
C GLU A 7 -32.85 17.91 -50.02
N GLU A 8 -31.72 17.25 -49.76
CA GLU A 8 -31.65 15.81 -49.51
C GLU A 8 -32.00 15.51 -48.05
N GLU A 9 -32.98 14.62 -47.88
CA GLU A 9 -33.51 14.20 -46.59
C GLU A 9 -32.52 13.24 -45.88
N PRO A 10 -32.24 13.43 -44.57
CA PRO A 10 -31.23 12.64 -43.88
C PRO A 10 -31.67 11.17 -43.64
N PRO A 11 -30.74 10.21 -43.73
CA PRO A 11 -31.03 8.78 -43.64
C PRO A 11 -31.53 8.39 -42.25
N GLN A 12 -32.62 7.62 -42.20
CA GLN A 12 -33.19 7.11 -40.96
C GLN A 12 -32.23 6.14 -40.24
N PRO A 13 -32.14 6.20 -38.90
CA PRO A 13 -31.27 5.33 -38.12
C PRO A 13 -31.79 3.87 -38.09
N PRO A 14 -30.88 2.88 -38.05
CA PRO A 14 -31.25 1.47 -38.11
C PRO A 14 -32.01 1.02 -36.86
N HIS A 15 -33.12 0.32 -37.08
CA HIS A 15 -33.95 -0.30 -36.04
C HIS A 15 -33.11 -1.24 -35.16
N SER A 16 -33.02 -0.91 -33.87
CA SER A 16 -32.36 -1.73 -32.86
C SER A 16 -33.19 -2.99 -32.57
N SER A 17 -32.60 -4.15 -32.79
CA SER A 17 -33.23 -5.45 -32.49
C SER A 17 -33.33 -5.67 -30.97
N PRO A 18 -34.42 -6.26 -30.47
CA PRO A 18 -34.64 -6.46 -29.04
C PRO A 18 -33.59 -7.41 -28.43
N ARG A 19 -32.89 -6.94 -27.38
CA ARG A 19 -31.95 -7.75 -26.60
C ARG A 19 -32.67 -8.93 -25.94
N ARG A 20 -32.43 -10.15 -26.43
CA ARG A 20 -32.81 -11.39 -25.73
C ARG A 20 -32.11 -11.44 -24.37
N SER A 21 -32.90 -11.35 -23.30
CA SER A 21 -32.44 -11.62 -21.93
C SER A 21 -32.12 -13.11 -21.78
N VAL A 22 -30.84 -13.44 -21.70
CA VAL A 22 -30.40 -14.81 -21.43
C VAL A 22 -30.63 -15.10 -19.95
N ILE A 23 -31.68 -15.86 -19.64
CA ILE A 23 -31.94 -16.37 -18.29
C ILE A 23 -30.87 -17.41 -17.98
N ILE A 24 -29.86 -17.01 -17.19
CA ILE A 24 -28.82 -17.92 -16.73
C ILE A 24 -29.40 -18.80 -15.63
N SER A 25 -29.58 -20.09 -15.92
CA SER A 25 -30.05 -21.08 -14.95
C SER A 25 -29.17 -21.10 -13.69
N PRO A 26 -29.76 -21.10 -12.47
CA PRO A 26 -29.02 -21.17 -11.20
C PRO A 26 -28.11 -22.40 -11.09
N ILE A 27 -28.39 -23.47 -11.85
CA ILE A 27 -27.56 -24.68 -11.92
C ILE A 27 -26.20 -24.39 -12.57
N LYS A 28 -26.15 -23.53 -13.61
CA LYS A 28 -24.89 -23.12 -14.25
C LYS A 28 -24.03 -22.27 -13.31
N VAL A 29 -24.64 -21.48 -12.44
CA VAL A 29 -23.92 -20.69 -11.42
C VAL A 29 -23.23 -21.61 -10.41
N ILE A 30 -23.92 -22.65 -9.92
CA ILE A 30 -23.34 -23.62 -8.98
C ILE A 30 -22.22 -24.44 -9.62
N GLN A 31 -22.37 -24.86 -10.89
CA GLN A 31 -21.34 -25.58 -11.62
C GLN A 31 -20.08 -24.70 -11.85
N ASN A 32 -20.24 -23.43 -12.19
CA ASN A 32 -19.13 -22.48 -12.34
C ASN A 32 -18.40 -22.23 -11.00
N LEU A 33 -19.11 -22.21 -9.87
CA LEU A 33 -18.50 -22.10 -8.54
C LEU A 33 -17.69 -23.36 -8.17
N ARG A 34 -18.20 -24.55 -8.51
CA ARG A 34 -17.47 -25.82 -8.32
C ARG A 34 -16.22 -25.90 -9.20
N GLN A 35 -16.30 -25.47 -10.47
CA GLN A 35 -15.14 -25.41 -11.36
C GLN A 35 -14.09 -24.37 -10.90
N ARG A 36 -14.50 -23.21 -10.38
CA ARG A 36 -13.56 -22.23 -9.78
C ARG A 36 -12.86 -22.77 -8.53
N ARG A 37 -13.53 -23.59 -7.71
CA ARG A 37 -12.88 -24.30 -6.58
C ARG A 37 -11.84 -25.30 -7.07
N LYS A 38 -12.12 -26.04 -8.16
CA LYS A 38 -11.15 -26.98 -8.77
C LYS A 38 -9.97 -26.28 -9.43
N ARG A 39 -10.14 -25.10 -10.04
CA ARG A 39 -8.99 -24.34 -10.60
C ARG A 39 -8.08 -23.72 -9.52
N ARG A 40 -8.61 -23.42 -8.33
CA ARG A 40 -7.78 -23.02 -7.17
C ARG A 40 -6.97 -24.17 -6.55
N SER A 41 -7.21 -25.42 -6.91
CA SER A 41 -6.40 -26.55 -6.42
C SER A 41 -5.22 -26.91 -7.33
N LEU A 42 -5.00 -26.18 -8.44
CA LEU A 42 -3.83 -26.34 -9.31
C LEU A 42 -2.73 -25.31 -9.06
N SER A 43 -2.97 -24.29 -8.22
CA SER A 43 -1.85 -23.56 -7.61
C SER A 43 -1.14 -24.53 -6.66
N ALA A 44 0.18 -24.66 -6.80
CA ALA A 44 1.03 -25.50 -5.96
C ALA A 44 0.51 -25.51 -4.52
N PRO A 45 0.36 -26.70 -3.89
CA PRO A 45 -0.15 -26.79 -2.53
C PRO A 45 0.64 -25.80 -1.67
N PRO A 46 -0.03 -24.97 -0.84
CA PRO A 46 0.66 -24.03 0.03
C PRO A 46 1.74 -24.82 0.74
N LYS A 47 3.02 -24.44 0.57
CA LYS A 47 4.17 -25.12 1.17
C LYS A 47 3.73 -25.50 2.58
N LEU A 48 3.51 -26.80 2.81
CA LEU A 48 3.12 -27.31 4.11
C LEU A 48 4.18 -26.75 5.04
N ARG A 49 3.78 -25.79 5.89
CA ARG A 49 4.69 -25.24 6.89
C ARG A 49 5.20 -26.48 7.61
N LYS A 50 6.51 -26.72 7.53
CA LYS A 50 7.14 -27.84 8.22
C LYS A 50 6.53 -27.84 9.63
N PRO A 51 5.92 -28.95 10.08
CA PRO A 51 5.32 -28.98 11.40
C PRO A 51 6.42 -28.55 12.37
N MET A 52 6.24 -27.37 12.97
CA MET A 52 7.21 -26.84 13.93
C MET A 52 7.33 -27.91 15.01
N THR A 53 8.54 -28.43 15.16
CA THR A 53 8.79 -29.47 16.13
C THR A 53 8.64 -28.86 17.52
N ILE A 54 8.32 -29.68 18.53
CA ILE A 54 8.28 -29.21 19.93
C ILE A 54 9.63 -28.56 20.31
N ALA A 55 10.73 -29.03 19.72
CA ALA A 55 12.06 -28.45 19.90
C ALA A 55 12.19 -27.00 19.38
N ASP A 56 11.34 -26.57 18.44
CA ASP A 56 11.35 -25.20 17.91
C ASP A 56 10.60 -24.21 18.83
N HIS A 57 9.69 -24.71 19.68
CA HIS A 57 8.88 -23.91 20.58
C HIS A 57 9.40 -23.88 22.02
N PHE A 58 10.31 -24.78 22.38
CA PHE A 58 10.75 -24.93 23.76
C PHE A 58 12.27 -25.02 23.84
N ARG A 59 12.87 -24.15 24.66
CA ARG A 59 14.27 -24.28 25.05
C ARG A 59 14.33 -25.15 26.30
N VAL A 60 14.96 -26.31 26.19
CA VAL A 60 15.28 -27.13 27.35
C VAL A 60 16.53 -26.53 28.00
N VAL A 61 16.37 -25.91 29.17
CA VAL A 61 17.49 -25.40 29.96
C VAL A 61 17.75 -26.40 31.08
N ASN A 62 18.99 -26.87 31.21
CA ASN A 62 19.38 -27.67 32.37
C ASN A 62 19.54 -26.71 33.55
N ASN A 63 18.73 -26.88 34.59
CA ASN A 63 18.91 -26.16 35.84
C ASN A 63 20.10 -26.77 36.62
N GLU A 64 20.74 -25.99 37.49
CA GLU A 64 21.91 -26.41 38.28
C GLU A 64 21.67 -27.69 39.10
N GLY A 65 20.41 -27.98 39.45
CA GLY A 65 19.98 -29.23 40.09
C GLY A 65 19.73 -30.42 39.14
N GLY A 66 20.25 -30.42 37.91
CA GLY A 66 20.11 -31.52 36.95
C GLY A 66 18.71 -31.72 36.33
N ARG A 67 17.73 -30.89 36.70
CA ARG A 67 16.37 -30.93 36.12
C ARG A 67 16.33 -30.17 34.80
N LYS A 68 15.78 -30.81 33.76
CA LYS A 68 15.47 -30.20 32.46
C LYS A 68 14.24 -29.29 32.59
N LEU A 69 14.45 -27.99 32.67
CA LEU A 69 13.38 -27.00 32.65
C LEU A 69 13.00 -26.70 31.20
N VAL A 70 11.77 -27.01 30.82
CA VAL A 70 11.23 -26.69 29.50
C VAL A 70 10.71 -25.26 29.55
N VAL A 71 11.54 -24.31 29.14
CA VAL A 71 11.18 -22.88 29.11
C VAL A 71 10.58 -22.59 27.74
N PRO A 72 9.52 -21.77 27.63
CA PRO A 72 9.03 -21.29 26.34
C PRO A 72 10.22 -20.76 25.53
N GLY A 73 10.53 -21.44 24.44
CA GLY A 73 11.60 -21.04 23.55
C GLY A 73 11.24 -19.69 22.97
N MET A 74 12.19 -18.77 22.94
CA MET A 74 11.99 -17.57 22.15
C MET A 74 11.81 -18.05 20.70
N PRO A 75 10.67 -17.76 20.03
CA PRO A 75 10.45 -18.27 18.67
C PRO A 75 11.66 -17.86 17.83
N LYS A 76 12.36 -18.86 17.29
CA LYS A 76 13.54 -18.61 16.45
C LYS A 76 13.06 -17.81 15.26
N TYR A 77 13.55 -16.57 15.17
CA TYR A 77 13.43 -15.82 13.95
C TYR A 77 14.24 -16.60 12.92
N GLU A 78 13.61 -17.07 11.84
CA GLU A 78 14.40 -17.54 10.71
C GLU A 78 15.16 -16.32 10.19
N ASP A 79 16.49 -16.39 10.20
CA ASP A 79 17.37 -15.33 9.71
C ASP A 79 17.16 -15.18 8.20
N ASP A 80 16.15 -14.39 7.83
CA ASP A 80 15.84 -14.01 6.47
C ASP A 80 16.70 -12.80 6.09
N TRP A 81 18.00 -13.06 5.93
CA TRP A 81 19.01 -12.04 5.60
C TRP A 81 18.63 -11.21 4.37
N ALA A 82 17.99 -11.83 3.38
CA ALA A 82 17.52 -11.17 2.17
C ALA A 82 16.48 -10.09 2.48
N ARG A 83 15.54 -10.39 3.38
CA ARG A 83 14.54 -9.43 3.83
C ARG A 83 15.11 -8.37 4.77
N ASP A 84 16.06 -8.74 5.63
CA ASP A 84 16.69 -7.80 6.57
C ASP A 84 17.56 -6.77 5.88
N SER A 85 18.39 -7.20 4.94
CA SER A 85 19.21 -6.29 4.12
C SER A 85 18.35 -5.32 3.31
N HIS A 86 17.24 -5.81 2.75
CA HIS A 86 16.25 -5.00 2.03
C HIS A 86 15.55 -3.98 2.94
N ASP A 87 15.06 -4.41 4.10
CA ASP A 87 14.42 -3.52 5.09
C ASP A 87 15.41 -2.47 5.61
N PHE A 88 16.67 -2.83 5.85
CA PHE A 88 17.71 -1.90 6.29
C PHE A 88 18.08 -0.87 5.21
N PHE A 89 18.25 -1.31 3.96
CA PHE A 89 18.46 -0.43 2.81
C PHE A 89 17.34 0.61 2.71
N ASN A 90 16.08 0.15 2.73
CA ASN A 90 14.93 1.04 2.61
C ASN A 90 14.81 2.00 3.81
N LEU A 91 15.17 1.56 5.02
CA LEU A 91 15.18 2.43 6.21
C LEU A 91 16.12 3.64 6.05
N ILE A 92 17.27 3.45 5.39
CA ILE A 92 18.27 4.50 5.16
C ILE A 92 17.88 5.37 3.97
N VAL A 93 17.55 4.76 2.83
CA VAL A 93 17.38 5.47 1.55
C VAL A 93 16.05 6.23 1.46
N LEU A 94 14.98 5.74 2.09
CA LEU A 94 13.70 6.46 2.11
C LEU A 94 13.75 7.75 2.93
N LEU A 95 14.64 7.85 3.93
CA LEU A 95 14.67 8.99 4.84
C LEU A 95 14.99 10.31 4.11
N PRO A 96 16.05 10.41 3.27
CA PRO A 96 16.27 11.58 2.43
C PRO A 96 15.09 11.94 1.51
N ILE A 97 14.41 10.95 0.94
CA ILE A 97 13.25 11.17 0.05
C ILE A 97 12.08 11.79 0.83
N ILE A 98 11.83 11.30 2.05
CA ILE A 98 10.82 11.86 2.95
C ILE A 98 11.20 13.30 3.31
N VAL A 99 12.46 13.57 3.67
CA VAL A 99 12.93 14.93 3.99
C VAL A 99 12.74 15.87 2.80
N LEU A 100 13.13 15.45 1.59
CA LEU A 100 12.92 16.24 0.36
C LEU A 100 11.44 16.51 0.10
N ASN A 101 10.55 15.54 0.32
CA ASN A 101 9.12 15.76 0.23
C ASN A 101 8.66 16.83 1.23
N LEU A 102 9.06 16.72 2.51
CA LEU A 102 8.70 17.68 3.56
C LEU A 102 9.26 19.08 3.31
N MET A 103 10.42 19.21 2.67
CA MET A 103 11.04 20.50 2.30
C MET A 103 10.29 21.23 1.18
N ASN A 104 9.54 20.51 0.34
CA ASN A 104 8.69 21.11 -0.69
C ASN A 104 7.33 21.58 -0.16
N TRP A 105 7.03 21.40 1.14
CA TRP A 105 5.81 21.90 1.77
C TRP A 105 6.09 23.18 2.56
N ASN A 106 5.30 24.23 2.30
CA ASN A 106 5.21 25.41 3.14
C ASN A 106 4.37 25.07 4.39
N TRP A 107 5.07 24.80 5.49
CA TRP A 107 4.46 24.43 6.76
C TRP A 107 3.63 25.53 7.39
N GLU A 108 3.94 26.81 7.14
CA GLU A 108 3.16 27.92 7.68
C GLU A 108 1.76 27.96 7.06
N ILE A 109 1.67 27.76 5.74
CA ILE A 109 0.40 27.65 5.02
C ILE A 109 -0.33 26.37 5.45
N LEU A 110 0.38 25.24 5.52
CA LEU A 110 -0.22 23.95 5.87
C LEU A 110 -0.84 23.94 7.28
N LEU A 111 -0.17 24.56 8.25
CA LEU A 111 -0.64 24.66 9.64
C LEU A 111 -1.70 25.73 9.85
N ASN A 112 -1.73 26.77 9.02
CA ASN A 112 -2.70 27.87 9.08
C ASN A 112 -3.72 27.83 7.93
N LEU A 113 -4.08 26.63 7.46
CA LEU A 113 -4.93 26.46 6.28
C LEU A 113 -6.30 27.14 6.49
N SER A 114 -6.46 28.32 5.89
CA SER A 114 -7.73 29.05 5.90
C SER A 114 -8.74 28.38 4.98
N LYS A 115 -10.05 28.64 5.18
CA LYS A 115 -11.12 28.09 4.31
C LYS A 115 -10.96 28.46 2.82
N LYS A 116 -10.17 29.48 2.50
CA LYS A 116 -9.90 29.95 1.13
C LYS A 116 -8.64 29.36 0.51
N GLN A 117 -7.77 28.72 1.29
CA GLN A 117 -6.52 28.17 0.81
C GLN A 117 -6.72 26.71 0.41
N HIS A 118 -6.14 26.36 -0.73
CA HIS A 118 -6.13 24.99 -1.23
C HIS A 118 -4.81 24.31 -0.84
N LEU A 119 -4.81 22.97 -0.82
CA LEU A 119 -3.60 22.20 -0.48
C LEU A 119 -2.46 22.47 -1.47
N GLU A 120 -2.79 22.78 -2.72
CA GLU A 120 -1.82 23.12 -3.76
C GLU A 120 -1.04 24.41 -3.45
N ASP A 121 -1.64 25.37 -2.75
CA ASP A 121 -0.98 26.62 -2.35
C ASP A 121 0.15 26.39 -1.34
N ALA A 122 0.14 25.25 -0.64
CA ALA A 122 1.17 24.89 0.32
C ALA A 122 2.39 24.22 -0.34
N TRP A 123 2.39 23.95 -1.64
CA TRP A 123 3.52 23.32 -2.33
C TRP A 123 4.46 24.37 -2.91
N THR A 124 5.74 24.37 -2.50
CA THR A 124 6.73 25.37 -2.93
C THR A 124 7.44 24.99 -4.22
N ASP A 125 7.57 23.69 -4.49
CA ASP A 125 8.24 23.13 -5.67
C ASP A 125 9.76 23.39 -5.79
N GLU A 126 10.38 24.06 -4.80
CA GLU A 126 11.78 24.48 -4.85
C GLU A 126 12.78 23.34 -5.04
N TRP A 127 12.45 22.16 -4.48
CA TRP A 127 13.30 20.97 -4.50
C TRP A 127 12.71 19.86 -5.36
N PHE A 128 11.76 20.18 -6.25
CA PHE A 128 11.00 19.17 -6.98
C PHE A 128 11.86 18.28 -7.86
N ASP A 129 12.77 18.83 -8.66
CA ASP A 129 13.57 18.01 -9.59
C ASP A 129 14.47 17.03 -8.82
N LEU A 130 15.12 17.50 -7.75
CA LEU A 130 15.93 16.63 -6.88
C LEU A 130 15.06 15.56 -6.21
N PHE A 131 13.88 15.94 -5.71
CA PHE A 131 12.91 15.01 -5.12
C PHE A 131 12.41 13.97 -6.13
N PHE A 132 12.08 14.39 -7.35
CA PHE A 132 11.60 13.54 -8.43
C PHE A 132 12.65 12.51 -8.83
N TRP A 133 13.85 12.96 -9.18
CA TRP A 133 14.92 12.07 -9.62
C TRP A 133 15.37 11.12 -8.50
N SER A 134 15.46 11.60 -7.26
CA SER A 134 15.78 10.74 -6.11
C SER A 134 14.72 9.65 -5.89
N THR A 135 13.43 10.02 -5.98
CA THR A 135 12.31 9.08 -5.86
C THR A 135 12.32 8.04 -6.98
N LEU A 136 12.51 8.48 -8.22
CA LEU A 136 12.54 7.59 -9.39
C LEU A 136 13.72 6.62 -9.31
N SER A 137 14.92 7.12 -8.98
CA SER A 137 16.11 6.27 -8.79
C SER A 137 15.91 5.25 -7.68
N TYR A 138 15.30 5.64 -6.56
CA TYR A 138 14.95 4.72 -5.49
C TYR A 138 13.98 3.63 -5.94
N PHE A 139 12.88 3.98 -6.63
CA PHE A 139 11.93 2.98 -7.14
C PHE A 139 12.56 2.02 -8.14
N ILE A 140 13.48 2.49 -8.99
CA ILE A 140 14.24 1.62 -9.90
C ILE A 140 15.12 0.66 -9.10
N ALA A 141 15.88 1.16 -8.13
CA ALA A 141 16.76 0.33 -7.31
C ALA A 141 15.98 -0.73 -6.50
N ASP A 142 14.88 -0.33 -5.86
CA ASP A 142 14.01 -1.22 -5.08
C ASP A 142 13.34 -2.27 -5.98
N LEU A 143 12.86 -1.87 -7.15
CA LEU A 143 12.30 -2.80 -8.14
C LEU A 143 13.33 -3.83 -8.62
N MET A 144 14.54 -3.38 -8.96
CA MET A 144 15.63 -4.27 -9.38
C MET A 144 16.01 -5.24 -8.26
N TRP A 145 16.07 -4.77 -7.01
CA TRP A 145 16.35 -5.63 -5.85
C TRP A 145 15.29 -6.73 -5.71
N ILE A 146 14.00 -6.41 -5.82
CA ILE A 146 12.91 -7.37 -5.68
C ILE A 146 12.86 -8.36 -6.86
N ILE A 147 13.26 -7.94 -8.06
CA ILE A 147 13.37 -8.83 -9.23
C ILE A 147 14.50 -9.86 -9.01
N ILE A 148 15.66 -9.41 -8.52
CA ILE A 148 16.83 -10.27 -8.29
C ILE A 148 16.60 -11.20 -7.08
N ILE A 149 15.99 -10.68 -6.00
CA ILE A 149 15.81 -11.39 -4.73
C ILE A 149 14.31 -11.34 -4.34
N PRO A 150 13.43 -12.11 -5.01
CA PRO A 150 11.98 -12.05 -4.80
C PRO A 150 11.52 -12.48 -3.39
N ASN A 151 12.38 -13.17 -2.63
CA ASN A 151 12.10 -13.58 -1.27
C ASN A 151 12.27 -12.45 -0.23
N SER A 152 12.87 -11.30 -0.60
CA SER A 152 13.02 -10.15 0.31
C SER A 152 11.68 -9.59 0.78
N VAL A 153 10.59 -9.84 0.02
CA VAL A 153 9.25 -9.35 0.30
C VAL A 153 8.21 -10.48 0.30
N LYS A 154 7.15 -10.35 1.09
CA LYS A 154 6.11 -11.39 1.23
C LYS A 154 5.32 -11.67 -0.07
N SER A 155 5.21 -10.69 -0.96
CA SER A 155 4.37 -10.75 -2.17
C SER A 155 5.01 -9.98 -3.33
N PRO A 156 6.12 -10.51 -3.90
CA PRO A 156 6.93 -9.80 -4.89
C PRO A 156 6.11 -9.34 -6.11
N GLY A 157 5.25 -10.20 -6.66
CA GLY A 157 4.47 -9.85 -7.85
C GLY A 157 3.46 -8.71 -7.67
N VAL A 158 2.95 -8.47 -6.45
CA VAL A 158 2.07 -7.31 -6.18
C VAL A 158 2.91 -6.05 -6.07
N ILE A 159 4.07 -6.15 -5.42
CA ILE A 159 4.97 -5.03 -5.19
C ILE A 159 5.59 -4.58 -6.52
N ILE A 160 6.13 -5.49 -7.34
CA ILE A 160 6.64 -5.20 -8.69
C ILE A 160 5.63 -4.41 -9.52
N LYS A 161 4.38 -4.86 -9.58
CA LYS A 161 3.31 -4.14 -10.30
C LYS A 161 3.08 -2.75 -9.71
N HIS A 162 3.02 -2.66 -8.38
CA HIS A 162 2.88 -1.37 -7.70
C HIS A 162 4.01 -0.41 -8.08
N HIS A 163 5.29 -0.80 -8.03
CA HIS A 163 6.41 0.07 -8.42
C HIS A 163 6.32 0.51 -9.89
N ILE A 164 5.99 -0.40 -10.81
CA ILE A 164 5.83 -0.06 -12.23
C ILE A 164 4.72 0.97 -12.40
N PHE A 165 3.54 0.74 -11.82
CA PHE A 165 2.44 1.71 -11.90
C PHE A 165 2.76 3.03 -11.20
N SER A 166 3.44 3.00 -10.06
CA SER A 166 3.87 4.21 -9.35
C SER A 166 4.85 5.01 -10.19
N MET A 167 5.86 4.40 -10.82
CA MET A 167 6.80 5.10 -11.69
C MET A 167 6.11 5.73 -12.90
N ILE A 168 5.20 5.01 -13.57
CA ILE A 168 4.39 5.58 -14.66
C ILE A 168 3.56 6.76 -14.15
N TYR A 169 2.99 6.64 -12.94
CA TYR A 169 2.17 7.66 -12.35
C TYR A 169 2.95 8.94 -11.99
N LEU A 170 4.21 8.79 -11.53
CA LEU A 170 5.12 9.90 -11.22
C LEU A 170 5.48 10.74 -12.45
N LEU A 171 5.43 10.17 -13.67
CA LEU A 171 5.73 10.94 -14.89
C LEU A 171 4.73 12.08 -15.13
N ILE A 172 3.49 11.94 -14.66
CA ILE A 172 2.42 12.92 -14.90
C ILE A 172 2.75 14.28 -14.28
N PRO A 173 3.03 14.41 -12.96
CA PRO A 173 3.43 15.68 -12.36
C PRO A 173 4.76 16.21 -12.89
N TYR A 174 5.63 15.35 -13.44
CA TYR A 174 6.84 15.82 -14.12
C TYR A 174 6.52 16.57 -15.43
N TYR A 175 5.59 16.05 -16.24
CA TYR A 175 5.15 16.70 -17.49
C TYR A 175 4.10 17.80 -17.28
N ARG A 176 3.46 17.85 -16.10
CA ARG A 176 2.44 18.84 -15.72
C ARG A 176 2.86 19.56 -14.44
N PRO A 177 3.70 20.62 -14.54
CA PRO A 177 4.21 21.35 -13.39
C PRO A 177 3.12 21.83 -12.42
N GLU A 178 1.96 22.21 -12.95
CA GLU A 178 0.78 22.63 -12.17
C GLU A 178 0.21 21.52 -11.27
N ARG A 179 0.62 20.27 -11.49
CA ARG A 179 0.21 19.08 -10.71
C ARG A 179 1.34 18.53 -9.83
N ARG A 180 2.48 19.20 -9.69
CA ARG A 180 3.62 18.71 -8.89
C ARG A 180 3.27 18.46 -7.43
N TRP A 181 2.41 19.29 -6.84
CA TRP A 181 1.89 19.10 -5.48
C TRP A 181 1.22 17.73 -5.26
N CYS A 182 0.64 17.16 -6.31
CA CYS A 182 -0.01 15.85 -6.25
C CYS A 182 1.01 14.74 -6.00
N MET A 183 2.22 14.88 -6.56
CA MET A 183 3.32 13.96 -6.28
C MET A 183 3.67 14.00 -4.81
N GLY A 184 3.89 15.17 -4.23
CA GLY A 184 4.22 15.32 -2.81
C GLY A 184 3.15 14.72 -1.89
N ALA A 185 1.88 14.95 -2.21
CA ALA A 185 0.76 14.42 -1.44
C ALA A 185 0.69 12.89 -1.52
N CYS A 186 0.85 12.30 -2.71
CA CYS A 186 0.91 10.85 -2.88
C CYS A 186 2.13 10.24 -2.19
N MET A 187 3.32 10.83 -2.37
CA MET A 187 4.58 10.34 -1.80
C MET A 187 4.68 10.52 -0.28
N SER A 188 3.75 11.26 0.34
CA SER A 188 3.62 11.31 1.80
C SER A 188 3.39 9.93 2.41
N VAL A 189 2.82 8.97 1.65
CA VAL A 189 2.65 7.57 2.09
C VAL A 189 3.98 6.89 2.46
N GLU A 190 5.10 7.34 1.91
CA GLU A 190 6.40 6.75 2.21
C GLU A 190 6.84 7.00 3.65
N LEU A 191 6.34 8.06 4.30
CA LEU A 191 6.51 8.23 5.75
C LEU A 191 5.86 7.07 6.53
N ASN A 192 4.68 6.62 6.10
CA ASN A 192 4.04 5.45 6.69
C ASN A 192 4.81 4.16 6.38
N THR A 193 5.31 4.00 5.16
CA THR A 193 6.17 2.86 4.77
C THR A 193 7.43 2.82 5.63
N TRP A 194 8.07 3.97 5.86
CA TRP A 194 9.27 4.08 6.70
C TRP A 194 8.98 3.68 8.15
N PHE A 195 7.89 4.15 8.77
CA PHE A 195 7.51 3.70 10.11
C PHE A 195 7.20 2.20 10.18
N LEU A 196 6.59 1.64 9.13
CA LEU A 196 6.35 0.20 9.03
C LEU A 196 7.68 -0.58 9.04
N ILE A 197 8.65 -0.16 8.22
CA ILE A 197 9.97 -0.80 8.10
C ILE A 197 10.75 -0.63 9.41
N ALA A 198 10.81 0.58 9.96
CA ALA A 198 11.45 0.86 11.25
C ALA A 198 10.89 -0.06 12.34
N ARG A 199 9.56 -0.19 12.42
CA ARG A 199 8.92 -1.12 13.37
C ARG A 199 9.37 -2.56 13.15
N ARG A 200 9.50 -3.03 11.91
CA ARG A 200 9.99 -4.40 11.62
C ARG A 200 11.43 -4.59 12.09
N VAL A 201 12.33 -3.67 11.72
CA VAL A 201 13.76 -3.72 12.05
C VAL A 201 13.97 -3.68 13.56
N PHE A 202 13.33 -2.76 14.29
CA PHE A 202 13.52 -2.65 15.73
C PHE A 202 12.81 -3.76 16.52
N ASN A 203 11.68 -4.32 16.05
CA ASN A 203 11.03 -5.45 16.72
C ASN A 203 11.84 -6.76 16.64
N LYS A 204 12.71 -6.92 15.64
CA LYS A 204 13.56 -8.12 15.51
C LYS A 204 14.62 -8.24 16.61
N GLN A 205 15.02 -7.13 17.24
CA GLN A 205 16.02 -7.12 18.32
C GLN A 205 15.56 -7.80 19.63
N GLY A 206 14.42 -8.51 19.60
CA GLY A 206 13.98 -9.39 20.69
C GLY A 206 13.19 -8.70 21.80
N PHE A 207 13.04 -7.38 21.75
CA PHE A 207 12.24 -6.64 22.74
C PHE A 207 10.74 -6.81 22.45
N PRO A 208 9.95 -7.37 23.39
CA PRO A 208 8.50 -7.43 23.22
C PRO A 208 7.93 -6.00 23.17
N PRO A 209 7.12 -5.62 22.16
CA PRO A 209 6.62 -4.25 22.00
C PRO A 209 5.74 -3.75 23.17
N TRP A 210 5.35 -4.63 24.10
CA TRP A 210 4.42 -4.32 25.19
C TRP A 210 4.90 -4.71 26.59
N THR A 211 6.15 -5.16 26.77
CA THR A 211 6.69 -5.28 28.13
C THR A 211 7.00 -3.88 28.65
N VAL A 212 6.19 -3.43 29.61
CA VAL A 212 6.34 -2.16 30.33
C VAL A 212 7.48 -2.30 31.34
N ASN A 213 8.68 -2.63 30.87
CA ASN A 213 9.88 -2.26 31.62
C ASN A 213 10.22 -0.83 31.19
N LEU A 214 10.32 0.08 32.16
CA LEU A 214 10.65 1.50 31.99
C LEU A 214 12.07 1.76 31.45
N SER A 215 12.62 0.84 30.66
CA SER A 215 13.83 1.06 29.88
C SER A 215 13.48 1.96 28.68
N PHE A 216 14.31 2.96 28.41
CA PHE A 216 14.20 3.90 27.28
C PHE A 216 13.93 3.22 25.92
N VAL A 217 14.34 1.96 25.75
CA VAL A 217 14.12 1.15 24.53
C VAL A 217 12.63 0.84 24.31
N SER A 218 11.86 0.58 25.38
CA SER A 218 10.42 0.26 25.30
C SER A 218 9.61 1.48 24.84
N PHE A 219 10.01 2.68 25.26
CA PHE A 219 9.35 3.92 24.84
C PHE A 219 9.50 4.16 23.33
N ARG A 220 10.71 3.97 22.77
CA ARG A 220 10.99 4.15 21.34
C ARG A 220 10.12 3.25 20.46
N LEU A 221 10.00 1.96 20.81
CA LEU A 221 9.18 0.99 20.06
C LEU A 221 7.68 1.33 20.08
N LYS A 222 7.17 1.77 21.24
CA LYS A 222 5.78 2.23 21.37
C LYS A 222 5.53 3.48 20.56
N PHE A 223 6.45 4.44 20.61
CA PHE A 223 6.36 5.68 19.83
C PHE A 223 6.30 5.40 18.32
N ILE A 224 7.26 4.61 17.79
CA ILE A 224 7.27 4.21 16.36
C ILE A 224 5.96 3.50 15.98
N SER A 225 5.45 2.63 16.85
CA SER A 225 4.19 1.93 16.61
C SER A 225 2.99 2.88 16.57
N ILE A 226 2.92 3.87 17.45
CA ILE A 226 1.87 4.90 17.45
C ILE A 226 1.96 5.72 16.17
N CYS A 227 3.15 6.23 15.82
CA CYS A 227 3.38 6.98 14.58
C CYS A 227 2.99 6.18 13.33
N PHE A 228 3.30 4.88 13.30
CA PHE A 228 2.86 3.98 12.23
C PHE A 228 1.33 3.97 12.08
N TYR A 229 0.56 3.79 13.16
CA TYR A 229 -0.91 3.74 13.04
C TYR A 229 -1.50 5.10 12.70
N VAL A 230 -1.02 6.18 13.34
CA VAL A 230 -1.49 7.54 13.04
C VAL A 230 -1.26 7.85 11.57
N THR A 231 -0.04 7.67 11.06
CA THR A 231 0.25 7.89 9.64
C THR A 231 -0.51 6.94 8.72
N TRP A 232 -0.73 5.68 9.12
CA TRP A 232 -1.50 4.71 8.32
C TRP A 232 -2.92 5.21 8.07
N PHE A 233 -3.63 5.59 9.13
CA PHE A 233 -5.01 6.05 9.01
C PHE A 233 -5.08 7.42 8.33
N SER A 234 -4.25 8.38 8.73
CA SER A 234 -4.25 9.72 8.13
C SER A 234 -3.95 9.69 6.64
N LEU A 235 -2.93 8.94 6.22
CA LEU A 235 -2.50 8.94 4.82
C LEU A 235 -3.34 7.96 3.99
N ARG A 236 -3.40 6.67 4.36
CA ARG A 236 -4.00 5.65 3.49
C ARG A 236 -5.53 5.62 3.54
N VAL A 237 -6.13 5.97 4.68
CA VAL A 237 -7.59 5.87 4.88
C VAL A 237 -8.29 7.21 4.65
N ILE A 238 -7.62 8.34 4.93
CA ILE A 238 -8.22 9.68 4.79
C ILE A 238 -7.67 10.40 3.56
N LEU A 239 -6.37 10.66 3.51
CA LEU A 239 -5.76 11.46 2.44
C LEU A 239 -5.93 10.82 1.05
N TYR A 240 -5.71 9.52 0.91
CA TYR A 240 -5.80 8.86 -0.40
C TYR A 240 -7.20 8.93 -1.03
N PRO A 241 -8.29 8.56 -0.33
CA PRO A 241 -9.64 8.77 -0.85
C PRO A 241 -9.96 10.25 -1.13
N PHE A 242 -9.46 11.19 -0.33
CA PHE A 242 -9.60 12.62 -0.61
C PHE A 242 -8.90 13.02 -1.91
N LEU A 243 -7.65 12.58 -2.13
CA LEU A 243 -6.90 12.82 -3.37
C LEU A 243 -7.60 12.21 -4.60
N MET A 244 -8.30 11.08 -4.44
CA MET A 244 -9.10 10.51 -5.53
C MET A 244 -10.17 11.47 -6.04
N VAL A 245 -10.86 12.15 -5.11
CA VAL A 245 -11.85 13.17 -5.46
C VAL A 245 -11.17 14.34 -6.17
N GLN A 246 -10.01 14.79 -5.68
CA GLN A 246 -9.25 15.87 -6.32
C GLN A 246 -8.81 15.52 -7.75
N PHE A 247 -8.25 14.33 -7.98
CA PHE A 247 -7.86 13.88 -9.32
C PHE A 247 -9.05 13.76 -10.27
N THR A 248 -10.20 13.33 -9.76
CA THR A 248 -11.42 13.24 -10.56
C THR A 248 -11.92 14.64 -10.95
N ASN A 249 -11.91 15.59 -10.01
CA ASN A 249 -12.31 16.97 -10.27
C ASN A 249 -11.39 17.65 -11.28
N ILE A 250 -10.07 17.48 -11.12
CA ILE A 250 -9.05 17.98 -12.06
C ILE A 250 -9.32 17.47 -13.47
N TRP A 251 -9.52 16.15 -13.61
CA TRP A 251 -9.81 15.54 -14.90
C TRP A 251 -11.09 16.07 -15.53
N LEU A 252 -12.18 16.15 -14.75
CA LEU A 252 -13.47 16.66 -15.24
C LEU A 252 -13.38 18.14 -15.66
N GLU A 253 -12.67 18.96 -14.90
CA GLU A 253 -12.45 20.37 -15.24
C GLU A 253 -11.65 20.53 -16.54
N THR A 254 -10.57 19.76 -16.72
CA THR A 254 -9.81 19.76 -17.98
C THR A 254 -10.69 19.28 -19.14
N SER A 255 -11.51 18.25 -18.92
CA SER A 255 -12.43 17.72 -19.94
C SER A 255 -13.49 18.71 -20.38
N THR A 256 -14.08 19.47 -19.44
CA THR A 256 -15.10 20.49 -19.78
C THR A 256 -14.47 21.67 -20.53
N LYS A 257 -13.26 22.10 -20.14
CA LYS A 257 -12.50 23.16 -20.85
C LYS A 257 -12.13 22.75 -22.28
N ASN A 258 -11.86 21.48 -22.53
CA ASN A 258 -11.49 20.95 -23.85
C ASN A 258 -12.71 20.54 -24.70
N GLY A 259 -13.80 21.31 -24.63
CA GLY A 259 -15.01 21.07 -25.45
C GLY A 259 -15.73 19.76 -25.13
N GLY A 260 -15.59 19.23 -23.92
CA GLY A 260 -16.27 17.99 -23.48
C GLY A 260 -15.55 16.70 -23.83
N THR A 261 -14.28 16.75 -24.26
CA THR A 261 -13.49 15.55 -24.52
C THR A 261 -12.97 14.92 -23.22
N TYR A 262 -13.47 13.73 -22.90
CA TYR A 262 -13.11 12.97 -21.69
C TYR A 262 -11.77 12.23 -21.78
N ILE A 263 -11.20 12.10 -22.98
CA ILE A 263 -9.92 11.45 -23.23
C ILE A 263 -8.83 12.52 -23.32
N ASN A 264 -8.13 12.74 -22.22
CA ASN A 264 -7.01 13.66 -22.13
C ASN A 264 -5.92 13.12 -21.17
N ILE A 265 -4.82 13.84 -21.03
CA ILE A 265 -3.68 13.44 -20.19
C ILE A 265 -3.98 13.39 -18.69
N ASP A 266 -5.08 13.99 -18.24
CA ASP A 266 -5.53 13.96 -16.85
C ASP A 266 -6.47 12.78 -16.54
N LEU A 267 -6.80 11.94 -17.54
CA LEU A 267 -7.59 10.71 -17.33
C LEU A 267 -6.83 9.58 -16.60
N PRO A 268 -5.54 9.30 -16.87
CA PRO A 268 -4.81 8.24 -16.16
C PRO A 268 -4.70 8.42 -14.63
N PRO A 269 -4.46 9.62 -14.06
CA PRO A 269 -4.38 9.84 -12.62
C PRO A 269 -5.54 9.26 -11.79
N PRO A 270 -6.83 9.58 -12.04
CA PRO A 270 -7.92 8.99 -11.27
C PRO A 270 -8.00 7.47 -11.42
N ILE A 271 -7.64 6.91 -12.59
CA ILE A 271 -7.63 5.45 -12.80
C ILE A 271 -6.56 4.78 -11.94
N PHE A 272 -5.32 5.24 -12.00
CA PHE A 272 -4.23 4.68 -11.19
C PHE A 272 -4.48 4.88 -9.71
N HIS A 273 -4.94 6.07 -9.32
CA HIS A 273 -5.19 6.37 -7.92
C HIS A 273 -6.35 5.55 -7.34
N PHE A 274 -7.39 5.27 -8.11
CA PHE A 274 -8.45 4.33 -7.70
C PHE A 274 -7.87 2.95 -7.38
N ILE A 275 -6.97 2.43 -8.22
CA ILE A 275 -6.29 1.15 -7.96
C ILE A 275 -5.51 1.20 -6.64
N PHE A 276 -4.80 2.30 -6.37
CA PHE A 276 -4.07 2.47 -5.11
C PHE A 276 -4.99 2.61 -3.89
N VAL A 277 -6.13 3.29 -4.01
CA VAL A 277 -7.15 3.35 -2.95
C VAL A 277 -7.68 1.95 -2.63
N VAL A 278 -8.00 1.14 -3.64
CA VAL A 278 -8.46 -0.25 -3.46
C VAL A 278 -7.37 -1.10 -2.79
N LEU A 279 -6.11 -0.95 -3.21
CA LEU A 279 -4.97 -1.65 -2.61
C LEU A 279 -4.75 -1.25 -1.14
N ASN A 280 -4.86 0.04 -0.83
CA ASN A 280 -4.78 0.58 0.53
C ASN A 280 -5.92 0.06 1.42
N LEU A 281 -7.15 -0.01 0.90
CA LEU A 281 -8.27 -0.58 1.61
C LEU A 281 -8.03 -2.07 1.91
N LYS A 282 -7.57 -2.83 0.92
CA LYS A 282 -7.20 -4.24 1.12
C LYS A 282 -6.18 -4.41 2.24
N TRP A 283 -5.08 -3.65 2.20
CA TRP A 283 -4.05 -3.72 3.23
C TRP A 283 -4.56 -3.29 4.61
N THR A 284 -5.48 -2.31 4.66
CA THR A 284 -6.12 -1.89 5.92
C THR A 284 -6.99 -3.01 6.50
N VAL A 285 -7.77 -3.70 5.66
CA VAL A 285 -8.55 -4.88 6.09
C VAL A 285 -7.63 -6.01 6.57
N ASP A 286 -6.52 -6.26 5.86
CA ASP A 286 -5.54 -7.28 6.25
C ASP A 286 -4.89 -6.93 7.61
N LEU A 287 -4.54 -5.66 7.84
CA LEU A 287 -4.01 -5.14 9.11
C LEU A 287 -5.01 -5.31 10.26
N ILE A 288 -6.24 -4.82 10.10
CA ILE A 288 -7.30 -4.91 11.13
C ILE A 288 -7.63 -6.37 11.42
N SER A 289 -7.79 -7.19 10.38
CA SER A 289 -8.08 -8.63 10.53
C SER A 289 -6.97 -9.36 11.28
N SER A 290 -5.70 -8.99 11.07
CA SER A 290 -4.58 -9.56 11.83
C SER A 290 -4.68 -9.25 13.32
N LYS A 291 -5.06 -8.01 13.68
CA LYS A 291 -5.22 -7.58 15.07
C LYS A 291 -6.47 -8.17 15.73
N LEU A 292 -7.59 -8.24 15.02
CA LEU A 292 -8.80 -8.90 15.52
C LEU A 292 -8.57 -10.38 15.80
N ARG A 293 -7.85 -11.09 14.92
CA ARG A 293 -7.47 -12.50 15.16
C ARG A 293 -6.61 -12.64 16.42
N TYR A 294 -5.66 -11.73 16.63
CA TYR A 294 -4.84 -11.70 17.85
C TYR A 294 -5.69 -11.49 19.11
N LEU A 295 -6.56 -10.47 19.13
CA LEU A 295 -7.43 -10.18 20.27
C LEU A 295 -8.36 -11.35 20.61
N ARG A 296 -8.95 -11.99 19.60
CA ARG A 296 -9.80 -13.18 19.79
C ARG A 296 -9.03 -14.34 20.42
N ARG A 297 -7.76 -14.55 20.07
CA ARG A 297 -6.91 -15.61 20.66
C ARG A 297 -6.53 -15.27 22.11
N ARG A 298 -6.21 -14.01 22.39
CA ARG A 298 -5.91 -13.54 23.76
C ARG A 298 -7.11 -13.74 24.70
N ARG A 299 -8.33 -13.43 24.26
CA ARG A 299 -9.55 -13.65 25.06
C ARG A 299 -9.82 -15.12 25.40
N LYS A 300 -9.38 -16.06 24.56
CA LYS A 300 -9.54 -17.49 24.78
C LYS A 300 -8.52 -18.08 25.79
N GLY A 301 -7.79 -17.25 26.53
CA GLY A 301 -6.81 -17.72 27.52
C GLY A 301 -5.63 -18.48 26.91
N GLY A 302 -5.43 -18.39 25.59
CA GLY A 302 -4.33 -19.08 24.94
C GLY A 302 -3.00 -18.44 25.33
N SER A 303 -2.22 -19.12 26.17
CA SER A 303 -0.81 -18.75 26.49
C SER A 303 0.06 -18.56 25.23
N LYS A 304 -0.41 -19.00 24.06
CA LYS A 304 0.20 -18.82 22.72
C LYS A 304 -0.06 -17.46 22.06
N ALA A 305 -0.81 -16.54 22.68
CA ALA A 305 -1.13 -15.24 22.05
C ALA A 305 0.11 -14.35 21.89
N VAL A 306 1.06 -14.41 22.85
CA VAL A 306 2.28 -13.59 22.86
C VAL A 306 3.22 -13.91 21.68
N GLU A 307 3.22 -15.16 21.21
CA GLU A 307 4.11 -15.65 20.15
C GLU A 307 3.74 -15.10 18.76
N TYR A 308 2.46 -14.80 18.52
CA TYR A 308 1.95 -14.36 17.22
C TYR A 308 2.28 -12.89 16.90
N GLU A 309 2.64 -12.10 17.90
CA GLU A 309 2.94 -10.68 17.77
C GLU A 309 4.30 -10.40 17.13
N LYS A 310 5.24 -11.34 17.26
CA LYS A 310 6.61 -11.20 16.74
C LYS A 310 6.69 -11.31 15.20
N GLY A 311 5.63 -11.79 14.53
CA GLY A 311 5.61 -12.05 13.08
C GLY A 311 4.80 -11.05 12.22
N LEU A 312 4.14 -10.07 12.84
CA LEU A 312 3.33 -9.02 12.18
C LEU A 312 4.06 -7.68 12.17
#